data_AF-A0AAJ2G4M8-F1
#
_entry.id   AF-A0AAJ2G4M8-F1
#
_cell.length_a   1.000
_cell.length_b   1.000
_cell.length_c   1.000
_cell.angle_alpha   90.00
_cell.angle_beta   90.00
_cell.angle_gamma   90.00
#
_symmetry.space_group_name_H-M   'P 1'
#
loop_
_entity.id
_entity.type
_entity.pdbx_description
1 polymer ?
#
loop_
_entity_poly.entity_id
_entity_poly.type
_entity_poly.pdbx_seq_one_letter_code
_entity_poly.pdbx_strand_id
1 'polypeptide(L)'
;MQKSLTSFKPCLVRHAAIVFILSTLAMQPAWAQTSRLKPGFDKAEYQELVYMHALLYDTAMTNRQKFKLPRPTKFDSVYTSPVMGLDNRWGLWKSKSSVGVINLRGTTMNAVGWLENFYAAMVPARGELQIAKGYTFKYHLADNPKAAVHIGWLVGTAYLARDIIPKIDSLYKTGVKDFLIMGHSQGGALSYLMTAHLYSLQKQGALPKDIRFKTYASAAPKVGNTYFAYEYEHMVDGGWGYNVVNSADWVPEVPFSVQTLSDFNNTNPFKNIDGIIKKQKLIARIGMRHAYKGMKKPSEKAQRNYEKYLGRFAGKIVSKNLPEYQSPAFYKSSNYVRTGPTVVLLADDAYYKQFEDSDQNVFIHHGLHPYLHLLEQYKY
;
A
#
# COMPACT_ATOMS: atom_id res chain seq x y z
N MET A 1 -76.23 -55.13 18.29
CA MET A 1 -77.06 -54.10 17.62
C MET A 1 -76.80 -52.76 18.29
N GLN A 2 -76.44 -51.72 17.51
CA GLN A 2 -76.30 -50.29 17.87
C GLN A 2 -75.25 -49.94 18.97
N LYS A 3 -74.48 -48.85 18.93
CA LYS A 3 -74.20 -47.78 17.95
C LYS A 3 -72.89 -47.08 18.40
N SER A 4 -72.14 -46.57 17.42
CA SER A 4 -71.02 -45.61 17.45
C SER A 4 -70.88 -44.68 18.67
N LEU A 5 -69.61 -44.43 19.08
CA LEU A 5 -69.13 -43.08 19.43
C LEU A 5 -67.61 -42.95 19.17
N THR A 6 -67.29 -42.07 18.22
CA THR A 6 -65.98 -41.52 17.87
C THR A 6 -65.43 -40.62 18.98
N SER A 7 -64.10 -40.59 19.21
CA SER A 7 -63.44 -39.39 19.75
C SER A 7 -61.93 -39.32 19.46
N PHE A 8 -61.61 -38.34 18.61
CA PHE A 8 -60.46 -37.41 18.62
C PHE A 8 -59.04 -37.83 19.07
N LYS A 9 -58.11 -37.73 18.10
CA LYS A 9 -56.70 -37.39 18.33
C LYS A 9 -56.58 -35.96 18.88
N PRO A 10 -55.48 -35.64 19.60
CA PRO A 10 -54.79 -34.39 19.33
C PRO A 10 -53.32 -34.65 19.00
N CYS A 11 -53.04 -34.58 17.70
CA CYS A 11 -51.73 -34.32 17.11
C CYS A 11 -51.34 -32.84 17.31
N LEU A 12 -51.45 -32.30 18.53
CA LEU A 12 -51.19 -30.87 18.80
C LEU A 12 -49.87 -30.60 19.52
N VAL A 13 -49.32 -31.54 20.29
CA VAL A 13 -48.12 -31.27 21.10
C VAL A 13 -46.83 -31.30 20.26
N ARG A 14 -46.77 -32.10 19.18
CA ARG A 14 -45.59 -32.16 18.30
C ARG A 14 -45.47 -30.96 17.35
N HIS A 15 -46.57 -30.33 16.97
CA HIS A 15 -46.53 -29.14 16.10
C HIS A 15 -46.18 -27.87 16.88
N ALA A 16 -46.60 -27.76 18.15
CA ALA A 16 -46.25 -26.60 18.99
C ALA A 16 -44.74 -26.54 19.29
N ALA A 17 -44.09 -27.67 19.56
CA ALA A 17 -42.64 -27.72 19.84
C ALA A 17 -41.79 -27.41 18.59
N ILE A 18 -42.23 -27.85 17.41
CA ILE A 18 -41.53 -27.58 16.13
C ILE A 18 -41.71 -26.11 15.72
N VAL A 19 -42.89 -25.52 15.94
CA VAL A 19 -43.12 -24.08 15.70
C VAL A 19 -42.33 -23.21 16.68
N PHE A 20 -42.19 -23.62 17.95
CA PHE A 20 -41.40 -22.87 18.94
C PHE A 20 -39.90 -22.87 18.60
N ILE A 21 -39.34 -24.02 18.17
CA ILE A 21 -37.93 -24.13 17.76
C ILE A 21 -37.66 -23.37 16.45
N LEU A 22 -38.59 -23.38 15.49
CA LEU A 22 -38.49 -22.58 14.26
C LEU A 22 -38.64 -21.07 14.51
N SER A 23 -39.43 -20.65 15.50
CA SER A 23 -39.53 -19.23 15.88
C SER A 23 -38.30 -18.71 16.62
N THR A 24 -37.59 -19.55 17.40
CA THR A 24 -36.34 -19.14 18.08
C THR A 24 -35.13 -19.09 17.14
N LEU A 25 -35.16 -19.80 16.01
CA LEU A 25 -34.13 -19.71 14.96
C LEU A 25 -34.35 -18.51 14.01
N ALA A 26 -35.55 -17.92 13.99
CA ALA A 26 -35.86 -16.73 13.20
C ALA A 26 -35.56 -15.40 13.93
N MET A 27 -35.18 -15.44 15.21
CA MET A 27 -34.85 -14.27 16.03
C MET A 27 -33.37 -14.20 16.42
N GLN A 28 -32.46 -14.76 15.61
CA GLN A 28 -31.10 -14.26 15.67
C GLN A 28 -31.13 -12.83 15.14
N PRO A 29 -30.70 -11.82 15.92
CA PRO A 29 -30.52 -10.50 15.34
C PRO A 29 -29.47 -10.70 14.25
N ALA A 30 -29.90 -10.61 13.00
CA ALA A 30 -28.99 -10.36 11.90
C ALA A 30 -28.30 -9.05 12.27
N TRP A 31 -27.15 -9.14 12.93
CA TRP A 31 -26.20 -8.05 12.99
C TRP A 31 -25.76 -7.93 11.55
N ALA A 32 -26.57 -7.21 10.75
CA ALA A 32 -26.18 -6.73 9.46
C ALA A 32 -24.82 -6.09 9.72
N GLN A 33 -23.78 -6.71 9.17
CA GLN A 33 -22.44 -6.17 9.22
C GLN A 33 -22.52 -4.89 8.39
N THR A 34 -22.85 -3.76 9.03
CA THR A 34 -23.02 -2.46 8.37
C THR A 34 -21.65 -1.88 8.03
N SER A 35 -20.82 -2.66 7.34
CA SER A 35 -19.67 -2.13 6.64
C SER A 35 -20.19 -1.10 5.65
N ARG A 36 -19.77 0.14 5.84
CA ARG A 36 -20.12 1.25 4.95
C ARG A 36 -19.27 1.22 3.69
N LEU A 37 -18.05 0.68 3.77
CA LEU A 37 -17.18 0.48 2.62
C LEU A 37 -17.61 -0.74 1.82
N LYS A 38 -17.54 -0.60 0.50
CA LYS A 38 -17.79 -1.66 -0.47
C LYS A 38 -16.47 -2.06 -1.14
N PRO A 39 -16.28 -3.35 -1.46
CA PRO A 39 -15.20 -3.76 -2.34
C PRO A 39 -15.39 -3.16 -3.74
N GLY A 40 -14.31 -3.08 -4.52
CA GLY A 40 -14.34 -2.50 -5.87
C GLY A 40 -13.73 -1.10 -5.90
N PHE A 41 -13.22 -0.69 -7.05
CA PHE A 41 -12.76 0.69 -7.25
C PHE A 41 -13.99 1.60 -7.28
N ASP A 42 -14.00 2.65 -6.47
CA ASP A 42 -15.08 3.65 -6.49
C ASP A 42 -14.48 5.00 -6.91
N LYS A 43 -14.83 5.44 -8.11
CA LYS A 43 -14.38 6.70 -8.71
C LYS A 43 -14.70 7.91 -7.82
N ALA A 44 -15.90 7.97 -7.24
CA ALA A 44 -16.31 9.09 -6.41
C ALA A 44 -15.65 9.07 -5.03
N GLU A 45 -15.35 7.88 -4.50
CA GLU A 45 -14.54 7.71 -3.30
C GLU A 45 -13.09 8.18 -3.55
N TYR A 46 -12.47 7.74 -4.64
CA TYR A 46 -11.12 8.14 -5.00
C TYR A 46 -11.00 9.65 -5.27
N GLN A 47 -11.95 10.24 -5.99
CA GLN A 47 -12.00 11.68 -6.25
C GLN A 47 -12.05 12.51 -4.96
N GLU A 48 -12.91 12.11 -4.01
CA GLU A 48 -13.04 12.74 -2.70
C GLU A 48 -11.72 12.64 -1.90
N LEU A 49 -11.06 11.47 -1.95
CA LEU A 49 -9.76 11.24 -1.33
C LEU A 49 -8.68 12.15 -1.91
N VAL A 50 -8.68 12.40 -3.23
CA VAL A 50 -7.75 13.34 -3.88
C VAL A 50 -8.00 14.78 -3.40
N TYR A 51 -9.26 15.19 -3.24
CA TYR A 51 -9.59 16.53 -2.69
C TYR A 51 -9.09 16.71 -1.26
N MET A 52 -9.26 15.70 -0.40
CA MET A 52 -8.66 15.69 0.94
C MET A 52 -7.14 15.75 0.87
N HIS A 53 -6.52 14.96 -0.02
CA HIS A 53 -5.07 14.85 -0.13
C HIS A 53 -4.42 16.17 -0.50
N ALA A 54 -5.06 16.95 -1.39
CA ALA A 54 -4.60 18.27 -1.73
C ALA A 54 -4.44 19.20 -0.51
N LEU A 55 -5.20 18.99 0.57
CA LEU A 55 -5.19 19.84 1.78
C LEU A 55 -4.02 19.56 2.73
N LEU A 56 -3.22 18.53 2.46
CA LEU A 56 -2.01 18.23 3.25
C LEU A 56 -0.80 19.10 2.88
N TYR A 57 -0.90 19.87 1.80
CA TYR A 57 0.16 20.70 1.26
C TYR A 57 -0.15 22.19 1.41
N ASP A 58 0.90 22.98 1.49
CA ASP A 58 0.79 24.44 1.42
C ASP A 58 0.25 24.87 0.05
N THR A 59 -0.47 26.00 0.02
CA THR A 59 -1.13 26.53 -1.19
C THR A 59 -0.16 26.79 -2.34
N ALA A 60 1.11 27.06 -2.05
CA ALA A 60 2.17 27.25 -3.04
C ALA A 60 2.55 25.95 -3.78
N MET A 61 2.42 24.79 -3.13
CA MET A 61 2.79 23.48 -3.71
C MET A 61 1.71 22.88 -4.61
N THR A 62 0.45 23.21 -4.36
CA THR A 62 -0.69 22.59 -5.06
C THR A 62 -1.13 23.37 -6.29
N ASN A 63 -0.42 24.45 -6.63
CA ASN A 63 -0.78 25.38 -7.70
C ASN A 63 -2.27 25.77 -7.67
N ARG A 64 -2.86 25.82 -6.45
CA ARG A 64 -4.29 26.03 -6.20
C ARG A 64 -4.83 27.33 -6.79
N GLN A 65 -3.92 28.27 -7.08
CA GLN A 65 -4.26 29.51 -7.76
C GLN A 65 -4.53 29.31 -9.26
N LYS A 66 -3.85 28.37 -9.93
CA LYS A 66 -4.09 28.03 -11.34
C LYS A 66 -5.20 27.00 -11.52
N PHE A 67 -5.34 26.05 -10.59
CA PHE A 67 -6.41 25.06 -10.58
C PHE A 67 -7.06 24.99 -9.19
N LYS A 68 -8.29 25.49 -9.09
CA LYS A 68 -9.05 25.47 -7.83
C LYS A 68 -9.67 24.08 -7.63
N LEU A 69 -8.96 23.23 -6.89
CA LEU A 69 -9.47 21.95 -6.43
C LEU A 69 -10.71 22.14 -5.55
N PRO A 70 -11.82 21.42 -5.82
CA PRO A 70 -12.96 21.37 -4.91
C PRO A 70 -12.53 20.90 -3.51
N ARG A 71 -13.29 21.32 -2.49
CA ARG A 71 -13.15 20.79 -1.14
C ARG A 71 -13.91 19.47 -1.02
N PRO A 72 -13.42 18.54 -0.17
CA PRO A 72 -14.20 17.36 0.18
C PRO A 72 -15.52 17.77 0.83
N THR A 73 -16.59 17.03 0.53
CA THR A 73 -17.97 17.25 0.98
C THR A 73 -18.52 16.12 1.85
N LYS A 74 -17.89 14.95 1.83
CA LYS A 74 -18.31 13.72 2.53
C LYS A 74 -17.59 13.53 3.87
N PHE A 75 -16.45 14.19 4.06
CA PHE A 75 -15.57 14.00 5.20
C PHE A 75 -15.17 15.34 5.83
N ASP A 76 -15.13 15.35 7.16
CA ASP A 76 -14.64 16.47 7.95
C ASP A 76 -13.25 16.15 8.50
N SER A 77 -12.36 17.15 8.55
CA SER A 77 -11.03 16.99 9.12
C SER A 77 -11.14 16.83 10.64
N VAL A 78 -10.49 15.81 11.18
CA VAL A 78 -10.48 15.51 12.63
C VAL A 78 -9.12 15.86 13.23
N TYR A 79 -8.04 15.60 12.50
CA TYR A 79 -6.68 15.81 13.00
C TYR A 79 -5.70 15.98 11.83
N THR A 80 -4.68 16.81 12.02
CA THR A 80 -3.52 16.90 11.13
C THR A 80 -2.27 16.78 11.97
N SER A 81 -1.36 15.90 11.58
CA SER A 81 -0.14 15.67 12.35
C SER A 81 0.83 16.85 12.25
N PRO A 82 1.75 17.01 13.22
CA PRO A 82 2.98 17.75 12.96
C PRO A 82 3.77 17.05 11.83
N VAL A 83 4.76 17.78 11.28
CA VAL A 83 5.76 17.18 10.40
C VAL A 83 6.70 16.30 11.23
N MET A 84 7.04 15.11 10.74
CA MET A 84 7.82 14.11 11.49
C MET A 84 8.78 13.31 10.61
N GLY A 85 9.82 12.75 11.23
CA GLY A 85 10.83 11.95 10.54
C GLY A 85 11.46 12.74 9.38
N LEU A 86 11.49 12.14 8.19
CA LEU A 86 12.03 12.76 6.98
C LEU A 86 10.99 13.62 6.25
N ASP A 87 10.37 14.57 6.95
CA ASP A 87 9.33 15.46 6.41
C ASP A 87 8.00 14.76 6.04
N ASN A 88 7.61 13.76 6.82
CA ASN A 88 6.31 13.10 6.70
C ASN A 88 5.21 13.88 7.43
N ARG A 89 3.97 13.77 6.93
CA ARG A 89 2.76 14.29 7.57
C ARG A 89 1.57 13.44 7.18
N TRP A 90 0.54 13.40 8.03
CA TRP A 90 -0.73 12.80 7.67
C TRP A 90 -1.92 13.59 8.22
N GLY A 91 -3.10 13.33 7.68
CA GLY A 91 -4.37 13.87 8.16
C GLY A 91 -5.37 12.75 8.41
N LEU A 92 -6.17 12.92 9.47
CA LEU A 92 -7.29 12.09 9.83
C LEU A 92 -8.59 12.80 9.49
N TRP A 93 -9.46 12.11 8.77
CA TRP A 93 -10.80 12.62 8.46
C TRP A 93 -11.87 11.62 8.89
N LYS A 94 -13.10 12.07 9.07
CA LYS A 94 -14.23 11.22 9.44
C LYS A 94 -15.48 11.66 8.67
N SER A 95 -16.23 10.70 8.15
CA SER A 95 -17.55 10.96 7.55
C SER A 95 -18.64 10.94 8.61
N LYS A 96 -19.79 11.55 8.27
CA LYS A 96 -21.03 11.41 9.06
C LYS A 96 -21.51 9.95 9.18
N SER A 97 -21.15 9.10 8.21
CA SER A 97 -21.45 7.67 8.20
C SER A 97 -20.47 6.82 9.03
N SER A 98 -19.57 7.44 9.80
CA SER A 98 -18.56 6.76 10.64
C SER A 98 -17.52 5.95 9.86
N VAL A 99 -17.06 6.49 8.72
CA VAL A 99 -15.87 6.02 8.01
C VAL A 99 -14.72 6.95 8.33
N GLY A 100 -13.58 6.40 8.76
CA GLY A 100 -12.33 7.14 8.96
C GLY A 100 -11.51 7.22 7.66
N VAL A 101 -10.67 8.24 7.52
CA VAL A 101 -9.68 8.33 6.43
C VAL A 101 -8.32 8.64 7.01
N ILE A 102 -7.34 7.79 6.70
CA ILE A 102 -5.92 8.01 6.97
C ILE A 102 -5.29 8.52 5.67
N ASN A 103 -4.94 9.80 5.63
CA ASN A 103 -4.42 10.46 4.43
C ASN A 103 -2.95 10.82 4.61
N LEU A 104 -2.05 10.14 3.89
CA LEU A 104 -0.61 10.21 4.05
C LEU A 104 -0.02 11.15 3.00
N ARG A 105 0.66 12.22 3.42
CA ARG A 105 1.24 13.24 2.52
C ARG A 105 2.39 12.64 1.71
N GLY A 106 2.48 13.00 0.44
CA GLY A 106 3.66 12.75 -0.37
C GLY A 106 4.79 13.77 -0.14
N THR A 107 5.76 13.78 -1.06
CA THR A 107 6.97 14.61 -0.96
C THR A 107 6.67 16.11 -1.04
N THR A 108 7.43 16.93 -0.30
CA THR A 108 7.37 18.39 -0.39
C THR A 108 8.57 18.98 -1.14
N MET A 109 8.68 20.31 -1.22
CA MET A 109 9.88 20.97 -1.75
C MET A 109 11.10 20.85 -0.80
N ASN A 110 10.92 20.33 0.41
CA ASN A 110 12.00 20.14 1.37
C ASN A 110 12.94 19.00 0.93
N ALA A 111 14.24 19.30 0.83
CA ALA A 111 15.27 18.34 0.45
C ALA A 111 15.31 17.07 1.33
N VAL A 112 14.91 17.17 2.60
CA VAL A 112 14.84 16.00 3.50
C VAL A 112 13.73 15.03 3.09
N GLY A 113 12.60 15.52 2.57
CA GLY A 113 11.55 14.66 2.00
C GLY A 113 12.04 13.91 0.76
N TRP A 114 12.83 14.58 -0.09
CA TRP A 114 13.47 13.94 -1.24
C TRP A 114 14.47 12.86 -0.82
N LEU A 115 15.21 13.07 0.27
CA LEU A 115 16.14 12.06 0.80
C LEU A 115 15.43 10.75 1.13
N GLU A 116 14.18 10.80 1.61
CA GLU A 116 13.39 9.59 1.88
C GLU A 116 13.17 8.76 0.61
N ASN A 117 12.84 9.40 -0.51
CA ASN A 117 12.69 8.72 -1.81
C ASN A 117 14.00 8.12 -2.32
N PHE A 118 15.14 8.78 -2.06
CA PHE A 118 16.45 8.29 -2.51
C PHE A 118 17.09 7.26 -1.58
N TYR A 119 16.60 7.12 -0.34
CA TYR A 119 17.03 6.07 0.57
C TYR A 119 16.35 4.74 0.21
N ALA A 120 16.73 4.22 -0.95
CA ALA A 120 16.02 3.17 -1.69
C ALA A 120 16.72 1.80 -1.67
N ALA A 121 17.62 1.54 -0.72
CA ALA A 121 18.04 0.15 -0.51
C ALA A 121 16.87 -0.69 0.03
N MET A 122 16.81 -1.94 -0.38
CA MET A 122 15.82 -2.86 0.15
C MET A 122 16.21 -3.35 1.54
N VAL A 123 15.22 -3.59 2.39
CA VAL A 123 15.34 -4.28 3.68
C VAL A 123 14.31 -5.40 3.74
N PRO A 124 14.51 -6.46 4.55
CA PRO A 124 13.51 -7.50 4.73
C PRO A 124 12.15 -6.90 5.11
N ALA A 125 11.05 -7.48 4.65
CA ALA A 125 9.69 -7.00 4.96
C ALA A 125 9.24 -7.33 6.40
N ARG A 126 10.11 -7.94 7.21
CA ARG A 126 9.90 -8.26 8.61
C ARG A 126 11.16 -7.92 9.40
N GLY A 127 11.01 -7.22 10.51
CA GLY A 127 12.13 -6.83 11.36
C GLY A 127 11.75 -5.74 12.34
N GLU A 128 12.75 -4.94 12.71
CA GLU A 128 12.56 -3.79 13.59
C GLU A 128 13.46 -2.62 13.18
N LEU A 129 13.01 -1.39 13.49
CA LEU A 129 13.75 -0.16 13.28
C LEU A 129 13.82 0.63 14.58
N GLN A 130 15.04 0.99 15.01
CA GLN A 130 15.19 2.02 16.03
C GLN A 130 14.99 3.39 15.37
N ILE A 131 13.94 4.11 15.73
CA ILE A 131 13.65 5.44 15.15
C ILE A 131 13.72 6.58 16.16
N ALA A 132 13.61 6.29 17.46
CA ALA A 132 13.75 7.27 18.53
C ALA A 132 14.26 6.60 19.82
N LYS A 133 14.84 7.34 20.77
CA LYS A 133 15.32 6.80 22.04
C LYS A 133 14.18 6.14 22.81
N GLY A 134 14.36 4.87 23.17
CA GLY A 134 13.33 4.09 23.88
C GLY A 134 12.14 3.67 23.02
N TYR A 135 12.18 3.86 21.70
CA TYR A 135 11.13 3.39 20.79
C TYR A 135 11.69 2.63 19.59
N THR A 136 11.31 1.36 19.51
CA THR A 136 11.65 0.45 18.43
C THR A 136 10.38 0.10 17.66
N PHE A 137 10.34 0.43 16.38
CA PHE A 137 9.23 0.08 15.51
C PHE A 137 9.40 -1.35 15.00
N LYS A 138 8.56 -2.27 15.50
CA LYS A 138 8.51 -3.65 15.04
C LYS A 138 7.51 -3.78 13.89
N TYR A 139 7.92 -4.41 12.79
CA TYR A 139 7.10 -4.55 11.61
C TYR A 139 7.15 -5.97 11.06
N HIS A 140 6.02 -6.38 10.49
CA HIS A 140 5.86 -7.65 9.80
C HIS A 140 4.88 -7.44 8.64
N LEU A 141 5.41 -7.00 7.51
CA LEU A 141 4.64 -6.51 6.36
C LEU A 141 4.32 -7.63 5.36
N ALA A 142 5.11 -8.70 5.38
CA ALA A 142 4.92 -9.91 4.57
C ALA A 142 5.55 -11.11 5.30
N ASP A 143 4.96 -12.30 5.14
CA ASP A 143 5.36 -13.55 5.76
C ASP A 143 6.54 -14.23 5.01
N ASN A 144 6.66 -14.00 3.70
CA ASN A 144 7.68 -14.61 2.84
C ASN A 144 9.08 -14.07 3.19
N PRO A 145 10.07 -14.94 3.49
CA PRO A 145 11.41 -14.51 3.89
C PRO A 145 12.19 -13.79 2.78
N LYS A 146 11.74 -13.87 1.52
CA LYS A 146 12.32 -13.12 0.40
C LYS A 146 11.64 -11.77 0.17
N ALA A 147 10.54 -11.46 0.86
CA ALA A 147 9.89 -10.17 0.76
C ALA A 147 10.80 -9.07 1.30
N ALA A 148 10.94 -8.02 0.50
CA ALA A 148 11.77 -6.87 0.83
C ALA A 148 11.10 -5.57 0.37
N VAL A 149 11.30 -4.51 1.15
CA VAL A 149 10.65 -3.21 0.97
C VAL A 149 11.67 -2.07 0.98
N HIS A 150 11.26 -0.93 0.47
CA HIS A 150 12.06 0.29 0.43
C HIS A 150 12.32 0.88 1.83
N ILE A 151 13.59 1.05 2.24
CA ILE A 151 13.92 1.51 3.60
C ILE A 151 13.46 2.94 3.90
N GLY A 152 13.58 3.89 2.97
CA GLY A 152 13.14 5.27 3.17
C GLY A 152 11.67 5.36 3.59
N TRP A 153 10.77 4.85 2.76
CA TRP A 153 9.33 4.79 3.08
C TRP A 153 9.00 3.91 4.29
N LEU A 154 9.81 2.89 4.59
CA LEU A 154 9.64 2.13 5.84
C LEU A 154 9.94 3.00 7.07
N VAL A 155 10.97 3.85 7.02
CA VAL A 155 11.25 4.85 8.07
C VAL A 155 10.08 5.81 8.19
N GLY A 156 9.56 6.38 7.09
CA GLY A 156 8.38 7.24 7.11
C GLY A 156 7.17 6.55 7.76
N THR A 157 6.90 5.30 7.36
CA THR A 157 5.84 4.45 7.93
C THR A 157 6.02 4.27 9.43
N ALA A 158 7.24 4.05 9.91
CA ALA A 158 7.52 3.85 11.34
C ALA A 158 7.17 5.08 12.19
N TYR A 159 7.51 6.29 11.70
CA TYR A 159 7.16 7.55 12.35
C TYR A 159 5.65 7.78 12.34
N LEU A 160 5.03 7.60 11.16
CA LEU A 160 3.59 7.79 10.97
C LEU A 160 2.77 6.80 11.82
N ALA A 161 3.14 5.52 11.84
CA ALA A 161 2.40 4.47 12.56
C ALA A 161 2.35 4.74 14.07
N ARG A 162 3.47 5.23 14.65
CA ARG A 162 3.53 5.62 16.07
C ARG A 162 2.45 6.64 16.42
N ASP A 163 2.15 7.56 15.50
CA ASP A 163 1.13 8.57 15.69
C ASP A 163 -0.27 8.05 15.31
N ILE A 164 -0.42 7.33 14.19
CA ILE A 164 -1.69 6.86 13.62
C ILE A 164 -2.41 5.83 14.51
N ILE A 165 -1.70 4.83 15.04
CA ILE A 165 -2.31 3.68 15.73
C ILE A 165 -3.21 4.12 16.90
N PRO A 166 -2.78 5.01 17.82
CA PRO A 166 -3.64 5.54 18.87
C PRO A 166 -4.92 6.25 18.37
N LYS A 167 -4.88 6.88 17.17
CA LYS A 167 -6.06 7.57 16.62
C LYS A 167 -7.04 6.58 16.02
N ILE A 168 -6.55 5.48 15.41
CA ILE A 168 -7.40 4.36 14.99
C ILE A 168 -8.13 3.79 16.21
N ASP A 169 -7.41 3.49 17.29
CA ASP A 169 -8.01 2.99 18.54
C ASP A 169 -9.06 3.95 19.11
N SER A 170 -8.74 5.25 19.13
CA SER A 170 -9.67 6.29 19.61
C SER A 170 -10.94 6.34 18.76
N LEU A 171 -10.83 6.31 17.43
CA LEU A 171 -11.99 6.30 16.54
C LEU A 171 -12.79 4.99 16.64
N TYR A 172 -12.11 3.86 16.79
CA TYR A 172 -12.74 2.54 16.95
C TYR A 172 -13.63 2.50 18.20
N LYS A 173 -13.17 3.07 19.33
CA LYS A 173 -13.97 3.22 20.55
C LYS A 173 -15.24 4.06 20.36
N THR A 174 -15.31 4.88 19.32
CA THR A 174 -16.52 5.64 18.93
C THR A 174 -17.39 4.93 17.88
N GLY A 175 -17.09 3.67 17.55
CA GLY A 175 -17.85 2.86 16.60
C GLY A 175 -17.36 2.91 15.14
N VAL A 176 -16.24 3.59 14.85
CA VAL A 176 -15.65 3.61 13.50
C VAL A 176 -14.93 2.29 13.24
N LYS A 177 -15.44 1.50 12.28
CA LYS A 177 -14.84 0.21 11.90
C LYS A 177 -14.34 0.18 10.46
N ASP A 178 -14.69 1.18 9.67
CA ASP A 178 -14.30 1.29 8.27
C ASP A 178 -13.30 2.43 8.10
N PHE A 179 -12.16 2.14 7.47
CA PHE A 179 -11.10 3.10 7.22
C PHE A 179 -10.66 3.08 5.76
N LEU A 180 -10.66 4.25 5.15
CA LEU A 180 -9.95 4.48 3.90
C LEU A 180 -8.49 4.85 4.20
N ILE A 181 -7.56 4.35 3.40
CA ILE A 181 -6.15 4.76 3.45
C ILE A 181 -5.82 5.35 2.09
N MET A 182 -5.34 6.59 2.07
CA MET A 182 -4.99 7.29 0.85
C MET A 182 -3.60 7.90 0.96
N GLY A 183 -2.88 7.90 -0.14
CA GLY A 183 -1.79 8.81 -0.35
C GLY A 183 -1.45 8.91 -1.83
N HIS A 184 -0.80 9.99 -2.22
CA HIS A 184 -0.36 10.23 -3.58
C HIS A 184 1.17 10.36 -3.62
N SER A 185 1.81 9.90 -4.70
CA SER A 185 3.27 9.90 -4.85
C SER A 185 3.95 9.06 -3.76
N GLN A 186 4.94 9.61 -3.04
CA GLN A 186 5.50 9.02 -1.81
C GLN A 186 4.40 8.58 -0.82
N GLY A 187 3.33 9.34 -0.68
CA GLY A 187 2.19 8.98 0.18
C GLY A 187 1.49 7.71 -0.26
N GLY A 188 1.48 7.43 -1.57
CA GLY A 188 0.97 6.17 -2.13
C GLY A 188 1.85 4.98 -1.73
N ALA A 189 3.18 5.13 -1.76
CA ALA A 189 4.08 4.10 -1.28
C ALA A 189 3.93 3.83 0.22
N LEU A 190 3.81 4.89 1.02
CA LEU A 190 3.52 4.81 2.46
C LEU A 190 2.17 4.11 2.72
N SER A 191 1.18 4.30 1.85
CA SER A 191 -0.13 3.67 1.99
C SER A 191 -0.05 2.15 1.86
N TYR A 192 0.79 1.61 0.99
CA TYR A 192 1.05 0.16 0.92
C TYR A 192 1.61 -0.37 2.23
N LEU A 193 2.69 0.24 2.73
CA LEU A 193 3.37 -0.21 3.95
C LEU A 193 2.50 -0.05 5.19
N MET A 194 1.75 1.05 5.28
CA MET A 194 0.79 1.30 6.36
C MET A 194 -0.32 0.25 6.35
N THR A 195 -0.91 -0.04 5.19
CA THR A 195 -1.95 -1.07 5.06
C THR A 195 -1.43 -2.44 5.51
N ALA A 196 -0.25 -2.85 5.03
CA ALA A 196 0.39 -4.10 5.42
C ALA A 196 0.68 -4.16 6.93
N HIS A 197 1.14 -3.04 7.51
CA HIS A 197 1.38 -2.95 8.95
C HIS A 197 0.09 -3.09 9.77
N LEU A 198 -0.98 -2.42 9.38
CA LEU A 198 -2.27 -2.46 10.09
C LEU A 198 -2.89 -3.86 10.07
N TYR A 199 -2.89 -4.54 8.93
CA TYR A 199 -3.33 -5.94 8.84
C TYR A 199 -2.45 -6.88 9.66
N SER A 200 -1.13 -6.61 9.73
CA SER A 200 -0.23 -7.35 10.61
C SER A 200 -0.59 -7.19 12.09
N LEU A 201 -0.93 -5.97 12.52
CA LEU A 201 -1.39 -5.71 13.88
C LEU A 201 -2.72 -6.43 14.17
N GLN A 202 -3.63 -6.55 13.20
CA GLN A 202 -4.84 -7.37 13.34
C GLN A 202 -4.52 -8.86 13.49
N LYS A 203 -3.60 -9.40 12.67
CA LYS A 203 -3.12 -10.80 12.80
C LYS A 203 -2.55 -11.07 14.20
N GLN A 204 -1.87 -10.08 14.78
CA GLN A 204 -1.26 -10.15 16.12
C GLN A 204 -2.23 -9.86 17.28
N GLY A 205 -3.48 -9.47 16.98
CA GLY A 205 -4.46 -9.08 18.00
C GLY A 205 -4.23 -7.71 18.64
N ALA A 206 -3.31 -6.90 18.10
CA ALA A 206 -3.04 -5.53 18.56
C ALA A 206 -4.03 -4.50 17.99
N LEU A 207 -4.70 -4.84 16.87
CA LEU A 207 -5.85 -4.10 16.36
C LEU A 207 -7.08 -5.02 16.26
N PRO A 208 -8.30 -4.50 16.48
CA PRO A 208 -9.53 -5.28 16.31
C PRO A 208 -9.68 -5.86 14.90
N LYS A 209 -10.00 -7.15 14.82
CA LYS A 209 -10.14 -7.89 13.55
C LYS A 209 -11.33 -7.46 12.70
N ASP A 210 -12.30 -6.77 13.30
CA ASP A 210 -13.49 -6.28 12.62
C ASP A 210 -13.31 -4.89 12.01
N ILE A 211 -12.12 -4.28 12.15
CA ILE A 211 -11.75 -3.10 11.37
C ILE A 211 -11.51 -3.51 9.91
N ARG A 212 -12.04 -2.72 8.98
CA ARG A 212 -11.90 -2.90 7.54
C ARG A 212 -11.10 -1.76 6.95
N PHE A 213 -10.09 -2.09 6.17
CA PHE A 213 -9.27 -1.12 5.46
C PHE A 213 -9.53 -1.21 3.95
N LYS A 214 -9.67 -0.05 3.30
CA LYS A 214 -9.67 0.06 1.84
C LYS A 214 -8.64 1.10 1.40
N THR A 215 -7.71 0.71 0.54
CA THR A 215 -6.52 1.52 0.24
C THR A 215 -6.52 2.04 -1.19
N TYR A 216 -6.25 3.32 -1.36
CA TYR A 216 -5.97 3.97 -2.64
C TYR A 216 -4.56 4.54 -2.62
N ALA A 217 -3.62 3.80 -3.22
CA ALA A 217 -2.26 4.24 -3.45
C ALA A 217 -2.20 4.96 -4.80
N SER A 218 -2.31 6.29 -4.78
CA SER A 218 -2.30 7.12 -5.99
C SER A 218 -0.87 7.43 -6.44
N ALA A 219 -0.60 7.34 -7.74
CA ALA A 219 0.70 7.64 -8.34
C ALA A 219 1.88 7.00 -7.61
N ALA A 220 1.67 5.79 -7.07
CA ALA A 220 2.57 5.23 -6.09
C ALA A 220 3.81 4.64 -6.79
N PRO A 221 5.03 5.01 -6.38
CA PRO A 221 6.24 4.36 -6.86
C PRO A 221 6.34 2.91 -6.33
N LYS A 222 7.28 2.14 -6.88
CA LYS A 222 7.48 0.72 -6.58
C LYS A 222 8.04 0.53 -5.17
N VAL A 223 7.18 0.09 -4.25
CA VAL A 223 7.45 0.04 -2.80
C VAL A 223 8.29 -1.16 -2.32
N GLY A 224 8.30 -2.25 -3.09
CA GLY A 224 8.96 -3.48 -2.68
C GLY A 224 9.23 -4.42 -3.85
N ASN A 225 9.75 -5.59 -3.52
CA ASN A 225 10.04 -6.63 -4.52
C ASN A 225 8.83 -7.50 -4.82
N THR A 226 9.00 -8.42 -5.78
CA THR A 226 7.95 -9.35 -6.23
C THR A 226 7.25 -10.10 -5.11
N TYR A 227 7.99 -10.54 -4.08
CA TYR A 227 7.42 -11.30 -2.97
C TYR A 227 6.57 -10.43 -2.05
N PHE A 228 6.99 -9.19 -1.78
CA PHE A 228 6.15 -8.22 -1.08
C PHE A 228 4.89 -7.90 -1.90
N ALA A 229 5.02 -7.68 -3.20
CA ALA A 229 3.89 -7.33 -4.06
C ALA A 229 2.82 -8.43 -4.08
N TYR A 230 3.21 -9.69 -4.21
CA TYR A 230 2.26 -10.82 -4.19
C TYR A 230 1.49 -10.93 -2.88
N GLU A 231 2.16 -10.79 -1.74
CA GLU A 231 1.47 -10.87 -0.45
C GLU A 231 0.62 -9.64 -0.18
N TYR A 232 1.06 -8.46 -0.60
CA TYR A 232 0.25 -7.26 -0.52
C TYR A 232 -1.02 -7.39 -1.37
N GLU A 233 -0.89 -7.82 -2.62
CA GLU A 233 -2.01 -8.04 -3.53
C GLU A 233 -2.99 -9.05 -2.95
N HIS A 234 -2.47 -10.18 -2.45
CA HIS A 234 -3.29 -11.19 -1.79
C HIS A 234 -4.02 -10.64 -0.55
N MET A 235 -3.35 -9.79 0.24
CA MET A 235 -3.92 -9.17 1.43
C MET A 235 -5.10 -8.24 1.12
N VAL A 236 -5.10 -7.60 -0.06
CA VAL A 236 -6.16 -6.68 -0.50
C VAL A 236 -7.08 -7.25 -1.57
N ASP A 237 -6.97 -8.56 -1.83
CA ASP A 237 -7.80 -9.29 -2.80
C ASP A 237 -9.29 -9.07 -2.54
N GLY A 238 -10.09 -9.19 -3.60
CA GLY A 238 -11.54 -8.94 -3.52
C GLY A 238 -11.90 -7.45 -3.49
N GLY A 239 -10.97 -6.56 -3.86
CA GLY A 239 -11.25 -5.16 -4.15
C GLY A 239 -11.11 -4.20 -2.96
N TRP A 240 -10.17 -4.50 -2.06
CA TRP A 240 -9.87 -3.67 -0.87
C TRP A 240 -8.62 -2.80 -1.02
N GLY A 241 -7.99 -2.80 -2.20
CA GLY A 241 -6.80 -1.99 -2.44
C GLY A 241 -6.57 -1.73 -3.92
N TYR A 242 -6.16 -0.52 -4.26
CA TYR A 242 -5.90 -0.08 -5.63
C TYR A 242 -4.66 0.80 -5.72
N ASN A 243 -3.85 0.54 -6.74
CA ASN A 243 -2.86 1.46 -7.28
C ASN A 243 -3.52 2.28 -8.39
N VAL A 244 -3.61 3.60 -8.29
CA VAL A 244 -4.17 4.45 -9.36
C VAL A 244 -3.04 5.18 -10.07
N VAL A 245 -2.91 4.98 -11.38
CA VAL A 245 -1.77 5.47 -12.18
C VAL A 245 -2.27 6.15 -13.44
N ASN A 246 -1.75 7.35 -13.67
CA ASN A 246 -1.77 8.03 -14.96
C ASN A 246 -0.70 7.39 -15.86
N SER A 247 -1.06 6.93 -17.06
CA SER A 247 -0.11 6.26 -17.96
C SER A 247 1.02 7.16 -18.48
N ALA A 248 0.89 8.48 -18.35
CA ALA A 248 1.93 9.45 -18.70
C ALA A 248 2.84 9.83 -17.51
N ASP A 249 2.57 9.32 -16.31
CA ASP A 249 3.32 9.65 -15.10
C ASP A 249 4.48 8.66 -14.88
N TRP A 250 5.71 9.19 -14.81
CA TRP A 250 6.92 8.40 -14.62
C TRP A 250 7.16 7.97 -13.17
N VAL A 251 6.53 8.61 -12.17
CA VAL A 251 6.82 8.33 -10.75
C VAL A 251 6.51 6.88 -10.36
N PRO A 252 5.42 6.26 -10.83
CA PRO A 252 5.18 4.81 -10.66
C PRO A 252 6.28 3.89 -11.22
N GLU A 253 7.19 4.39 -12.07
CA GLU A 253 8.26 3.61 -12.69
C GLU A 253 9.54 3.53 -11.84
N VAL A 254 9.64 4.32 -10.76
CA VAL A 254 10.83 4.35 -9.87
C VAL A 254 10.59 3.59 -8.57
N PRO A 255 11.64 3.16 -7.84
CA PRO A 255 13.08 3.28 -8.13
C PRO A 255 13.55 2.47 -9.34
N PHE A 256 14.75 2.74 -9.84
CA PHE A 256 15.39 1.88 -10.83
C PHE A 256 15.47 0.44 -10.31
N SER A 257 15.23 -0.52 -11.21
CA SER A 257 15.10 -1.93 -10.84
C SER A 257 16.04 -2.79 -11.64
N VAL A 258 16.66 -3.74 -10.95
CA VAL A 258 17.48 -4.76 -11.58
C VAL A 258 17.19 -6.10 -10.94
N GLN A 259 16.89 -7.08 -11.78
CA GLN A 259 16.68 -8.46 -11.34
C GLN A 259 18.00 -9.24 -11.41
N THR A 260 18.27 -10.00 -10.36
CA THR A 260 19.39 -10.93 -10.25
C THR A 260 18.88 -12.36 -10.11
N LEU A 261 19.77 -13.35 -10.26
CA LEU A 261 19.39 -14.76 -10.10
C LEU A 261 18.88 -15.09 -8.68
N SER A 262 19.28 -14.33 -7.66
CA SER A 262 18.80 -14.48 -6.29
C SER A 262 17.35 -14.06 -6.09
N ASP A 263 16.78 -13.28 -7.02
CA ASP A 263 15.39 -12.81 -6.94
C ASP A 263 14.38 -13.87 -7.39
N PHE A 264 14.83 -14.92 -8.09
CA PHE A 264 13.95 -16.00 -8.54
C PHE A 264 13.49 -16.91 -7.40
N ASN A 265 12.33 -17.54 -7.62
CA ASN A 265 11.83 -18.62 -6.77
C ASN A 265 12.85 -19.76 -6.65
N ASN A 266 12.82 -20.51 -5.55
CA ASN A 266 13.80 -21.57 -5.29
C ASN A 266 13.82 -22.66 -6.38
N THR A 267 12.67 -22.90 -7.00
CA THR A 267 12.50 -23.78 -8.16
C THR A 267 12.46 -22.92 -9.41
N ASN A 268 13.54 -22.92 -10.18
CA ASN A 268 13.65 -22.18 -11.44
C ASN A 268 14.71 -22.84 -12.36
N PRO A 269 14.61 -22.65 -13.69
CA PRO A 269 15.54 -23.28 -14.64
C PRO A 269 16.97 -22.68 -14.58
N PHE A 270 17.14 -21.51 -13.97
CA PHE A 270 18.41 -20.79 -13.92
C PHE A 270 19.33 -21.22 -12.77
N LYS A 271 18.79 -21.87 -11.73
CA LYS A 271 19.52 -22.27 -10.50
C LYS A 271 20.72 -23.17 -10.77
N ASN A 272 20.61 -24.07 -11.76
CA ASN A 272 21.63 -25.09 -12.07
C ASN A 272 22.43 -24.80 -13.35
N ILE A 273 22.41 -23.56 -13.85
CA ILE A 273 23.13 -23.21 -15.09
C ILE A 273 24.62 -23.55 -15.01
N ASP A 274 25.27 -23.29 -13.87
CA ASP A 274 26.68 -23.62 -13.69
C ASP A 274 26.96 -25.13 -13.84
N GLY A 275 26.02 -25.97 -13.39
CA GLY A 275 26.09 -27.42 -13.56
C GLY A 275 25.91 -27.85 -15.01
N ILE A 276 24.97 -27.23 -15.74
CA ILE A 276 24.71 -27.50 -17.15
C ILE A 276 25.93 -27.10 -18.00
N ILE A 277 26.47 -25.90 -17.78
CA ILE A 277 27.64 -25.41 -18.51
C ILE A 277 28.87 -26.30 -18.26
N LYS A 278 29.06 -26.80 -17.04
CA LYS A 278 30.15 -27.72 -16.69
C LYS A 278 30.12 -29.03 -17.50
N LYS A 279 28.95 -29.51 -17.92
CA LYS A 279 28.82 -30.76 -18.70
C LYS A 279 29.20 -30.63 -20.18
N GLN A 280 29.36 -29.40 -20.68
CA GLN A 280 29.67 -29.16 -22.09
C GLN A 280 31.15 -29.43 -22.44
N LYS A 281 31.42 -29.69 -23.72
CA LYS A 281 32.77 -29.80 -24.30
C LYS A 281 33.58 -28.52 -24.06
N LEU A 282 34.92 -28.61 -24.01
CA LEU A 282 35.80 -27.52 -23.55
C LEU A 282 35.53 -26.16 -24.22
N ILE A 283 35.49 -26.11 -25.56
CA ILE A 283 35.27 -24.87 -26.31
C ILE A 283 33.88 -24.29 -26.01
N ALA A 284 32.83 -25.11 -26.10
CA ALA A 284 31.45 -24.70 -25.79
C ALA A 284 31.30 -24.23 -24.33
N ARG A 285 31.96 -24.90 -23.39
CA ARG A 285 32.00 -24.54 -21.97
C ARG A 285 32.60 -23.15 -21.76
N ILE A 286 33.70 -22.82 -22.45
CA ILE A 286 34.34 -21.50 -22.35
C ILE A 286 33.39 -20.43 -22.86
N GLY A 287 32.82 -20.61 -24.06
CA GLY A 287 31.87 -19.67 -24.66
C GLY A 287 30.63 -19.45 -23.77
N MET A 288 29.99 -20.53 -23.31
CA MET A 288 28.82 -20.43 -22.43
C MET A 288 29.14 -19.80 -21.08
N ARG A 289 30.30 -20.08 -20.48
CA ARG A 289 30.73 -19.40 -19.23
C ARG A 289 30.91 -17.90 -19.43
N HIS A 290 31.50 -17.49 -20.55
CA HIS A 290 31.69 -16.09 -20.87
C HIS A 290 30.33 -15.39 -21.02
N ALA A 291 29.44 -15.94 -21.86
CA ALA A 291 28.10 -15.40 -22.07
C ALA A 291 27.30 -15.33 -20.76
N TYR A 292 27.27 -16.41 -19.98
CA TYR A 292 26.57 -16.46 -18.69
C TYR A 292 27.10 -15.42 -17.70
N LYS A 293 28.43 -15.28 -17.56
CA LYS A 293 29.03 -14.23 -16.72
C LYS A 293 28.72 -12.83 -17.24
N GLY A 294 28.68 -12.66 -18.56
CA GLY A 294 28.31 -11.42 -19.24
C GLY A 294 26.88 -10.97 -18.92
N MET A 295 25.94 -11.92 -18.76
CA MET A 295 24.56 -11.62 -18.37
C MET A 295 24.39 -11.43 -16.85
N LYS A 296 25.09 -12.23 -16.04
CA LYS A 296 24.94 -12.25 -14.57
C LYS A 296 25.65 -11.08 -13.87
N LYS A 297 26.89 -10.78 -14.23
CA LYS A 297 27.72 -9.83 -13.48
C LYS A 297 27.23 -8.37 -13.56
N PRO A 298 26.70 -7.87 -14.69
CA PRO A 298 26.21 -6.49 -14.77
C PRO A 298 25.06 -6.21 -13.80
N SER A 299 24.08 -7.12 -13.71
CA SER A 299 22.93 -6.94 -12.82
C SER A 299 23.34 -6.97 -11.34
N GLU A 300 24.21 -7.90 -10.95
CA GLU A 300 24.77 -7.94 -9.59
C GLU A 300 25.62 -6.69 -9.27
N LYS A 301 26.36 -6.15 -10.26
CA LYS A 301 27.12 -4.91 -10.09
C LYS A 301 26.19 -3.71 -9.90
N ALA A 302 25.12 -3.62 -10.68
CA ALA A 302 24.11 -2.58 -10.54
C ALA A 302 23.45 -2.64 -9.16
N GLN A 303 23.01 -3.82 -8.70
CA GLN A 303 22.44 -4.00 -7.36
C GLN A 303 23.41 -3.52 -6.26
N ARG A 304 24.69 -3.94 -6.30
CA ARG A 304 25.69 -3.51 -5.31
C ARG A 304 25.91 -2.00 -5.32
N ASN A 305 25.85 -1.37 -6.48
CA ASN A 305 25.96 0.08 -6.62
C ASN A 305 24.74 0.79 -6.03
N TYR A 306 23.53 0.32 -6.33
CA TYR A 306 22.29 0.87 -5.75
C TYR A 306 22.32 0.76 -4.22
N GLU A 307 22.66 -0.39 -3.64
CA GLU A 307 22.80 -0.54 -2.19
C GLU A 307 23.91 0.36 -1.60
N LYS A 308 25.00 0.59 -2.33
CA LYS A 308 26.07 1.49 -1.89
C LYS A 308 25.58 2.94 -1.80
N TYR A 309 24.97 3.45 -2.86
CA TYR A 309 24.63 4.87 -2.96
C TYR A 309 23.25 5.19 -2.37
N LEU A 310 22.23 4.41 -2.73
CA LEU A 310 20.86 4.57 -2.25
C LEU A 310 20.61 3.87 -0.90
N GLY A 311 21.58 3.09 -0.39
CA GLY A 311 21.55 2.50 0.95
C GLY A 311 22.56 3.12 1.87
N ARG A 312 23.83 2.71 1.77
CA ARG A 312 24.87 3.12 2.73
C ARG A 312 25.14 4.63 2.75
N PHE A 313 25.21 5.28 1.59
CA PHE A 313 25.47 6.72 1.52
C PHE A 313 24.25 7.53 1.95
N ALA A 314 23.08 7.27 1.37
CA ALA A 314 21.82 7.90 1.78
C ALA A 314 21.52 7.68 3.28
N GLY A 315 21.72 6.46 3.79
CA GLY A 315 21.52 6.12 5.20
C GLY A 315 22.40 6.91 6.16
N LYS A 316 23.65 7.24 5.77
CA LYS A 316 24.50 8.15 6.56
C LYS A 316 23.92 9.56 6.63
N ILE A 317 23.32 10.06 5.55
CA ILE A 317 22.67 11.37 5.52
C ILE A 317 21.38 11.32 6.36
N VAL A 318 20.62 10.22 6.28
CA VAL A 318 19.43 10.00 7.10
C VAL A 318 19.79 10.01 8.58
N SER A 319 20.80 9.26 9.02
CA SER A 319 21.24 9.27 10.43
C SER A 319 21.75 10.63 10.91
N LYS A 320 22.20 11.53 10.03
CA LYS A 320 22.52 12.92 10.41
C LYS A 320 21.27 13.75 10.69
N ASN A 321 20.20 13.53 9.91
CA ASN A 321 18.92 14.23 10.09
C ASN A 321 18.07 13.61 11.21
N LEU A 322 18.26 12.30 11.47
CA LEU A 322 17.59 11.52 12.51
C LEU A 322 18.67 10.85 13.39
N PRO A 323 19.26 11.56 14.37
CA PRO A 323 20.39 11.05 15.15
C PRO A 323 20.09 9.77 15.94
N GLU A 324 18.83 9.54 16.29
CA GLU A 324 18.38 8.36 17.04
C GLU A 324 18.06 7.16 16.12
N TYR A 325 18.07 7.36 14.79
CA TYR A 325 17.81 6.31 13.82
C TYR A 325 19.02 5.38 13.63
N GLN A 326 18.76 4.08 13.66
CA GLN A 326 19.75 3.06 13.32
C GLN A 326 19.36 2.33 12.03
N SER A 327 20.25 2.38 11.03
CA SER A 327 20.05 1.66 9.77
C SER A 327 20.05 0.15 9.99
N PRO A 328 19.04 -0.59 9.49
CA PRO A 328 19.04 -2.04 9.54
C PRO A 328 20.02 -2.62 8.52
N ALA A 329 20.19 -3.95 8.56
CA ALA A 329 20.86 -4.67 7.50
C ALA A 329 20.02 -4.63 6.21
N PHE A 330 20.66 -4.31 5.08
CA PHE A 330 20.01 -4.31 3.78
C PHE A 330 19.81 -5.73 3.23
N TYR A 331 18.70 -5.92 2.53
CA TYR A 331 18.42 -7.09 1.72
C TYR A 331 19.08 -6.94 0.34
N LYS A 332 19.82 -7.95 -0.11
CA LYS A 332 20.62 -7.91 -1.34
C LYS A 332 19.76 -8.08 -2.59
N SER A 333 18.89 -7.11 -2.85
CA SER A 333 18.06 -7.02 -4.04
C SER A 333 17.84 -5.56 -4.42
N SER A 334 17.50 -5.35 -5.68
CA SER A 334 16.94 -4.10 -6.18
C SER A 334 15.86 -4.41 -7.22
N ASN A 335 15.20 -5.56 -7.09
CA ASN A 335 14.13 -6.00 -7.98
C ASN A 335 12.79 -5.38 -7.55
N TYR A 336 12.73 -4.03 -7.57
CA TYR A 336 11.49 -3.32 -7.29
C TYR A 336 10.45 -3.61 -8.38
N VAL A 337 9.21 -3.86 -7.97
CA VAL A 337 8.11 -4.10 -8.90
C VAL A 337 6.92 -3.23 -8.55
N ARG A 338 6.03 -3.02 -9.53
CA ARG A 338 4.71 -2.45 -9.27
C ARG A 338 3.97 -3.33 -8.26
N THR A 339 3.24 -2.71 -7.35
CA THR A 339 2.47 -3.39 -6.31
C THR A 339 1.00 -2.96 -6.40
N GLY A 340 0.09 -3.91 -6.20
CA GLY A 340 -1.33 -3.67 -6.00
C GLY A 340 -2.17 -3.78 -7.28
N PRO A 341 -3.46 -4.21 -7.18
CA PRO A 341 -4.41 -4.16 -8.29
C PRO A 341 -4.47 -2.77 -8.89
N THR A 342 -4.40 -2.68 -10.21
CA THR A 342 -4.12 -1.40 -10.86
C THR A 342 -5.33 -0.78 -11.56
N VAL A 343 -5.64 0.42 -11.07
CA VAL A 343 -6.23 1.62 -11.67
C VAL A 343 -5.49 2.28 -12.85
N VAL A 344 -5.52 1.82 -14.11
CA VAL A 344 -4.85 2.60 -15.20
C VAL A 344 -5.78 3.68 -15.76
N LEU A 345 -5.42 4.94 -15.53
CA LEU A 345 -5.98 6.12 -16.17
C LEU A 345 -5.16 6.39 -17.45
N LEU A 346 -5.66 5.93 -18.60
CA LEU A 346 -4.94 6.00 -19.87
C LEU A 346 -5.02 7.41 -20.46
N ALA A 347 -3.86 8.02 -20.64
CA ALA A 347 -3.67 9.26 -21.41
C ALA A 347 -3.80 8.99 -22.91
N ASP A 348 -4.62 9.79 -23.59
CA ASP A 348 -4.80 9.78 -25.04
C ASP A 348 -4.26 11.07 -25.68
N ASP A 349 -4.38 11.19 -27.00
CA ASP A 349 -3.94 12.39 -27.73
C ASP A 349 -4.66 13.68 -27.27
N ALA A 350 -5.90 13.58 -26.76
CA ALA A 350 -6.62 14.74 -26.24
C ALA A 350 -6.03 15.19 -24.90
N TYR A 351 -5.65 14.25 -24.03
CA TYR A 351 -4.93 14.53 -22.80
C TYR A 351 -3.61 15.26 -23.06
N TYR A 352 -2.77 14.79 -24.00
CA TYR A 352 -1.47 15.41 -24.28
C TYR A 352 -1.57 16.81 -24.88
N LYS A 353 -2.69 17.17 -25.53
CA LYS A 353 -2.96 18.55 -25.96
C LYS A 353 -3.25 19.49 -24.80
N GLN A 354 -3.72 18.97 -23.67
CA GLN A 354 -4.02 19.75 -22.46
C GLN A 354 -2.85 19.73 -21.46
N PHE A 355 -2.17 18.60 -21.35
CA PHE A 355 -1.03 18.37 -20.48
C PHE A 355 0.16 17.94 -21.34
N GLU A 356 0.77 18.90 -22.03
CA GLU A 356 1.91 18.67 -22.92
C GLU A 356 3.14 18.16 -22.15
N ASP A 357 3.89 17.25 -22.78
CA ASP A 357 5.17 16.79 -22.26
C ASP A 357 6.13 17.98 -22.06
N SER A 358 6.92 17.93 -20.99
CA SER A 358 7.78 19.06 -20.63
C SER A 358 9.10 18.63 -19.99
N ASP A 359 10.21 19.07 -20.60
CA ASP A 359 11.55 18.94 -20.02
C ASP A 359 11.76 19.87 -18.81
N GLN A 360 10.97 20.95 -18.70
CA GLN A 360 11.08 21.94 -17.63
C GLN A 360 10.17 21.60 -16.45
N ASN A 361 8.95 21.11 -16.73
CA ASN A 361 8.00 20.66 -15.73
C ASN A 361 7.84 19.15 -15.76
N VAL A 362 8.86 18.43 -15.31
CA VAL A 362 8.91 16.96 -15.31
C VAL A 362 7.83 16.29 -14.44
N PHE A 363 7.05 17.06 -13.67
CA PHE A 363 5.92 16.57 -12.86
C PHE A 363 4.56 16.93 -13.45
N ILE A 364 4.51 17.41 -14.70
CA ILE A 364 3.26 17.87 -15.33
C ILE A 364 2.16 16.80 -15.29
N HIS A 365 2.48 15.53 -15.55
CA HIS A 365 1.52 14.42 -15.51
C HIS A 365 1.32 13.81 -14.10
N HIS A 366 2.23 14.11 -13.17
CA HIS A 366 2.22 13.55 -11.83
C HIS A 366 1.22 14.27 -10.91
N GLY A 367 0.98 15.56 -11.12
CA GLY A 367 0.11 16.36 -10.25
C GLY A 367 -1.34 15.86 -10.16
N LEU A 368 -2.04 16.29 -9.10
CA LEU A 368 -3.43 15.87 -8.83
C LEU A 368 -4.42 16.28 -9.95
N HIS A 369 -4.17 17.38 -10.66
CA HIS A 369 -5.06 17.87 -11.73
C HIS A 369 -5.12 16.92 -12.94
N PRO A 370 -3.99 16.52 -13.56
CA PRO A 370 -4.00 15.50 -14.62
C PRO A 370 -4.68 14.20 -14.20
N TYR A 371 -4.44 13.74 -12.96
CA TYR A 371 -5.10 12.55 -12.42
C TYR A 371 -6.62 12.70 -12.33
N LEU A 372 -7.12 13.84 -11.85
CA LEU A 372 -8.56 14.11 -11.80
C LEU A 372 -9.18 14.24 -13.19
N HIS A 373 -8.48 14.86 -14.13
CA HIS A 373 -8.94 14.98 -15.51
C HIS A 373 -9.12 13.60 -16.17
N LEU A 374 -8.11 12.72 -16.07
CA LEU A 374 -8.24 11.36 -16.61
C LEU A 374 -9.26 10.52 -15.82
N LEU A 375 -9.39 10.75 -14.52
CA LEU A 375 -10.41 10.10 -13.71
C LEU A 375 -11.81 10.44 -14.23
N GLU A 376 -12.09 11.69 -14.60
CA GLU A 376 -13.38 12.11 -15.17
C GLU A 376 -13.74 11.31 -16.43
N GLN A 377 -12.75 10.98 -17.27
CA GLN A 377 -12.90 10.19 -18.49
C GLN A 377 -12.97 8.68 -18.24
N TYR A 378 -12.52 8.20 -17.08
CA TYR A 378 -12.54 6.79 -16.71
C TYR A 378 -13.98 6.26 -16.59
N LYS A 379 -14.28 5.16 -17.29
CA LYS A 379 -15.64 4.64 -17.52
C LYS A 379 -16.08 3.54 -16.55
N TYR A 380 -15.14 2.92 -15.85
CA TYR A 380 -15.38 1.82 -14.91
C TYR A 380 -15.33 2.35 -13.47
#